data_AF-A0AAE1KT85-F1
#
_entry.id   AF-A0AAE1KT85-F1
#
_cell.length_a   1.000
_cell.length_b   1.000
_cell.length_c   1.000
_cell.angle_alpha   90.00
_cell.angle_beta   90.00
_cell.angle_gamma   90.00
#
_symmetry.space_group_name_H-M   'P 1'
#
loop_
_entity.id
_entity.type
_entity.pdbx_description
1 polymer ?
#
loop_
_entity_poly.entity_id
_entity_poly.type
_entity_poly.pdbx_seq_one_letter_code
_entity_poly.pdbx_strand_id
1 'polypeptide(L)'
;GLSRQFISVSSFEEVDREMTKGQSVIILGKKFLQLYVAQNIDLQGAPKYRIIEECFMPYSVALGLQSHSPLKPNLDWAVTWVLESGLVNHWFLESIRQYKMYQAEVTGGYGTQRSTENEEGSESVMEAMDGEDENFVSLTVEHVQSVFYILCMGYVTSLLVLLAETCVYTRDT
;
A
#
# COMPACT_ATOMS: atom_id res chain seq x y z
N GLY A 1 -17.57 -25.39 1.69
CA GLY A 1 -16.18 -25.77 1.39
C GLY A 1 -15.50 -24.59 0.74
N LEU A 2 -14.32 -24.20 1.23
CA LEU A 2 -13.56 -23.02 0.78
C LEU A 2 -13.26 -23.05 -0.73
N SER A 3 -13.19 -24.23 -1.35
CA SER A 3 -13.00 -24.41 -2.80
C SER A 3 -14.10 -23.81 -3.67
N ARG A 4 -15.30 -23.52 -3.14
CA ARG A 4 -16.37 -22.83 -3.88
C ARG A 4 -16.19 -21.31 -3.98
N GLN A 5 -15.25 -20.74 -3.23
CA GLN A 5 -15.00 -19.30 -3.19
C GLN A 5 -13.86 -18.88 -4.13
N PHE A 6 -13.10 -19.83 -4.67
CA PHE A 6 -12.07 -19.55 -5.65
C PHE A 6 -12.68 -19.53 -7.05
N ILE A 7 -12.59 -18.38 -7.70
CA ILE A 7 -13.04 -18.20 -9.08
C ILE A 7 -11.80 -18.08 -9.95
N SER A 8 -11.69 -18.92 -10.97
CA SER A 8 -10.69 -18.75 -12.00
C SER A 8 -11.15 -17.63 -12.93
N VAL A 9 -10.32 -16.60 -13.06
CA VAL A 9 -10.58 -15.45 -13.92
C VAL A 9 -9.61 -15.50 -15.10
N SER A 10 -10.10 -15.20 -16.30
CA SER A 10 -9.33 -15.31 -17.55
C SER A 10 -8.47 -14.09 -17.87
N SER A 11 -8.78 -12.90 -17.33
CA SER A 11 -8.00 -11.68 -17.57
C SER A 11 -7.77 -10.87 -16.30
N PHE A 12 -6.63 -10.17 -16.25
CA PHE A 12 -6.31 -9.25 -15.15
C PHE A 12 -7.25 -8.04 -15.08
N GLU A 13 -7.84 -7.62 -16.20
CA GLU A 13 -8.77 -6.49 -16.25
C GLU A 13 -10.09 -6.81 -15.52
N GLU A 14 -10.55 -8.05 -15.66
CA GLU A 14 -11.71 -8.52 -14.91
C GLU A 14 -11.41 -8.60 -13.41
N VAL A 15 -10.22 -9.05 -13.03
CA VAL A 15 -9.78 -9.04 -11.64
C VAL A 15 -9.71 -7.62 -11.09
N ASP A 16 -9.15 -6.67 -11.84
CA ASP A 16 -9.06 -5.25 -11.48
C ASP A 16 -10.45 -4.65 -11.20
N ARG A 17 -11.42 -4.94 -12.08
CA ARG A 17 -12.80 -4.48 -11.95
C ARG A 17 -13.47 -5.02 -10.68
N GLU A 18 -13.32 -6.30 -10.37
CA GLU A 18 -13.94 -6.90 -9.18
C GLU A 18 -13.23 -6.49 -7.87
N MET A 19 -11.90 -6.31 -7.91
CA MET A 19 -11.14 -5.77 -6.77
C MET A 19 -11.50 -4.32 -6.48
N THR A 20 -11.69 -3.49 -7.50
CA THR A 20 -12.08 -2.07 -7.34
C THR A 20 -13.45 -1.93 -6.66
N LYS A 21 -14.36 -2.91 -6.85
CA LYS A 21 -15.65 -2.95 -6.15
C LYS A 21 -15.54 -3.37 -4.67
N GLY A 22 -14.37 -3.82 -4.22
CA GLY A 22 -14.15 -4.34 -2.86
C GLY A 22 -14.82 -5.70 -2.60
N GLN A 23 -15.19 -6.43 -3.65
CA GLN A 23 -15.94 -7.70 -3.53
C GLN A 23 -15.05 -8.95 -3.66
N SER A 24 -13.81 -8.78 -4.14
CA SER A 24 -12.90 -9.88 -4.43
C SER A 24 -11.48 -9.57 -4.00
N VAL A 25 -10.71 -10.63 -3.74
CA VAL A 25 -9.28 -10.57 -3.47
C VAL A 25 -8.53 -11.43 -4.48
N ILE A 26 -7.34 -10.99 -4.83
CA ILE A 26 -6.44 -11.73 -5.71
C ILE A 26 -5.37 -12.44 -4.89
N ILE A 27 -5.05 -13.66 -5.29
CA ILE A 27 -4.05 -14.51 -4.65
C ILE A 27 -2.95 -14.77 -5.67
N LEU A 28 -1.78 -14.16 -5.44
CA LEU A 28 -0.57 -14.31 -6.25
C LEU A 28 0.68 -14.25 -5.36
N GLY A 29 1.85 -14.52 -5.94
CA GLY A 29 3.12 -14.40 -5.22
C GLY A 29 3.41 -12.96 -4.77
N LYS A 30 3.99 -12.79 -3.57
CA LYS A 30 4.28 -11.48 -2.96
C LYS A 30 5.02 -10.53 -3.91
N LYS A 31 6.09 -10.99 -4.57
CA LYS A 31 6.86 -10.16 -5.53
C LYS A 31 6.04 -9.69 -6.73
N PHE A 32 5.10 -10.52 -7.19
CA PHE A 32 4.19 -10.12 -8.27
C PHE A 32 3.15 -9.11 -7.79
N LEU A 33 2.56 -9.32 -6.61
CA LEU A 33 1.63 -8.34 -6.01
C LEU A 33 2.30 -6.99 -5.77
N GLN A 34 3.54 -7.03 -5.28
CA GLN A 34 4.39 -5.86 -5.09
C GLN A 34 4.60 -5.07 -6.39
N LEU A 35 4.92 -5.78 -7.48
CA LEU A 35 4.98 -5.16 -8.80
C LEU A 35 3.59 -4.60 -9.18
N TYR A 36 2.53 -5.40 -9.08
CA TYR A 36 1.17 -5.01 -9.48
C TYR A 36 0.67 -3.74 -8.76
N VAL A 37 0.95 -3.60 -7.46
CA VAL A 37 0.65 -2.39 -6.69
C VAL A 37 1.45 -1.20 -7.21
N ALA A 38 2.75 -1.38 -7.46
CA ALA A 38 3.59 -0.32 -8.03
C ALA A 38 3.16 0.10 -9.44
N GLN A 39 2.45 -0.76 -10.17
CA GLN A 39 1.88 -0.45 -11.48
C GLN A 39 0.54 0.29 -11.42
N ASN A 40 -0.21 0.12 -10.34
CA ASN A 40 -1.58 0.62 -10.20
C ASN A 40 -1.64 1.70 -9.12
N ILE A 41 -1.15 2.88 -9.51
CA ILE A 41 -1.16 4.09 -8.70
C ILE A 41 -2.30 4.99 -9.18
N ASP A 42 -3.03 5.60 -8.25
CA ASP A 42 -4.08 6.57 -8.54
C ASP A 42 -3.50 7.91 -9.03
N LEU A 43 -4.35 8.79 -9.56
CA LEU A 43 -3.97 10.14 -10.02
C LEU A 43 -3.31 11.00 -8.93
N GLN A 44 -3.55 10.66 -7.66
CA GLN A 44 -2.99 11.33 -6.48
C GLN A 44 -1.61 10.76 -6.07
N GLY A 45 -1.09 9.76 -6.79
CA GLY A 45 0.17 9.11 -6.45
C GLY A 45 0.04 8.02 -5.37
N ALA A 46 -1.17 7.73 -4.89
CA ALA A 46 -1.41 6.69 -3.88
C ALA A 46 -1.64 5.30 -4.52
N PRO A 47 -1.17 4.20 -3.91
CA PRO A 47 -1.44 2.85 -4.42
C PRO A 47 -2.93 2.53 -4.36
N LYS A 48 -3.50 2.05 -5.47
CA LYS A 48 -4.93 1.67 -5.56
C LYS A 48 -5.27 0.41 -4.75
N TYR A 49 -4.26 -0.43 -4.51
CA TYR A 49 -4.41 -1.73 -3.87
C TYR A 49 -3.50 -1.87 -2.66
N ARG A 50 -3.95 -2.65 -1.68
CA ARG A 50 -3.19 -3.02 -0.49
C ARG A 50 -2.88 -4.51 -0.49
N ILE A 51 -1.65 -4.86 -0.16
CA ILE A 51 -1.24 -6.24 0.06
C ILE A 51 -1.59 -6.62 1.50
N ILE A 52 -2.19 -7.80 1.67
CA ILE A 52 -2.38 -8.39 2.99
C ILE A 52 -1.08 -9.12 3.34
N GLU A 53 -0.42 -8.73 4.44
CA GLU A 53 0.90 -9.29 4.82
C GLU A 53 0.84 -10.76 5.23
N GLU A 54 -0.33 -11.24 5.66
CA GLU A 54 -0.53 -12.64 6.02
C GLU A 54 -0.45 -13.54 4.78
N CYS A 55 0.67 -14.26 4.66
CA CYS A 55 0.85 -15.27 3.63
C CYS A 55 0.13 -16.57 4.04
N PHE A 56 -1.04 -16.83 3.46
CA PHE A 56 -1.79 -18.05 3.75
C PHE A 56 -1.11 -19.31 3.20
N MET A 57 -0.20 -19.19 2.23
CA MET A 57 0.47 -20.34 1.60
C MET A 57 1.87 -19.99 1.09
N PRO A 58 2.93 -20.46 1.75
CA PRO A 58 4.29 -20.25 1.26
C PRO A 58 4.53 -21.10 0.01
N TYR A 59 4.94 -20.45 -1.07
CA TYR A 59 5.36 -21.11 -2.31
C TYR A 59 6.84 -20.85 -2.54
N SER A 60 7.56 -21.89 -2.97
CA SER A 60 8.91 -21.77 -3.50
C SER A 60 8.90 -21.84 -5.02
N VAL A 61 9.65 -20.96 -5.66
CA VAL A 61 9.94 -21.05 -7.09
C VAL A 61 11.25 -21.81 -7.24
N ALA A 62 11.24 -22.87 -8.04
CA ALA A 62 12.41 -23.72 -8.26
C ALA A 62 12.64 -23.92 -9.76
N LEU A 63 13.91 -24.14 -10.13
CA LEU A 63 14.27 -24.52 -11.48
C LEU A 63 14.11 -26.04 -11.64
N GLY A 64 13.30 -26.45 -12.63
CA GLY A 64 13.11 -27.85 -12.97
C GLY A 64 14.30 -28.39 -13.75
N LEU A 65 14.92 -29.46 -13.24
CA LEU A 65 16.01 -30.18 -13.93
C LEU A 65 15.61 -31.63 -14.16
N GLN A 66 16.18 -32.24 -15.20
CA GLN A 66 16.05 -33.68 -15.43
C GLN A 66 16.61 -34.45 -14.22
N SER A 67 15.92 -35.53 -13.83
CA SER A 67 16.37 -36.45 -12.81
C SER A 67 17.80 -36.93 -13.10
N HIS A 68 18.67 -36.90 -12.08
CA HIS A 68 20.09 -37.26 -12.17
C HIS A 68 20.94 -36.39 -13.12
N SER A 69 20.52 -35.16 -13.41
CA SER A 69 21.35 -34.22 -14.17
C SER A 69 22.67 -33.92 -13.44
N PRO A 70 23.84 -34.11 -14.09
CA PRO A 70 25.13 -33.76 -13.51
C PRO A 70 25.31 -32.24 -13.32
N LEU A 71 24.43 -31.42 -13.88
CA LEU A 71 24.46 -29.97 -13.77
C LEU A 71 23.87 -29.45 -12.45
N LYS A 72 23.11 -30.27 -11.72
CA LYS A 72 22.46 -29.86 -10.47
C LYS A 72 23.41 -29.18 -9.46
N PRO A 73 24.57 -29.75 -9.07
CA PRO A 73 25.42 -29.12 -8.06
C PRO A 73 25.95 -27.75 -8.50
N ASN A 74 26.32 -27.61 -9.77
CA ASN A 74 26.84 -26.35 -10.30
C ASN A 74 25.74 -25.29 -10.38
N LEU A 75 24.52 -25.69 -10.77
CA LEU A 75 23.39 -24.78 -10.83
C LEU A 75 22.94 -24.36 -9.43
N ASP A 76 22.84 -25.28 -8.48
CA ASP A 76 22.47 -24.97 -7.09
C ASP A 76 23.47 -23.97 -6.48
N TRP A 77 24.77 -24.16 -6.73
CA TRP A 77 25.81 -23.22 -6.30
C TRP A 77 25.65 -21.84 -6.96
N ALA A 78 25.43 -21.79 -8.27
CA ALA A 78 25.24 -20.53 -8.98
C ALA A 78 23.99 -19.77 -8.52
N VAL A 79 22.87 -20.48 -8.30
CA VAL A 79 21.63 -19.90 -7.78
C VAL A 79 21.85 -19.35 -6.37
N THR A 80 22.53 -20.10 -5.51
CA THR A 80 22.87 -19.65 -4.16
C THR A 80 23.70 -18.37 -4.21
N TRP A 81 24.73 -18.33 -5.07
CA TRP A 81 25.56 -17.14 -5.23
C TRP A 81 24.79 -15.91 -5.73
N VAL A 82 23.86 -16.10 -6.67
CA VAL A 82 22.97 -15.04 -7.18
C VAL A 82 22.00 -14.53 -6.11
N LEU A 83 21.52 -15.41 -5.23
CA LEU A 83 20.66 -15.02 -4.10
C LEU A 83 21.46 -14.29 -3.02
N GLU A 84 22.59 -14.84 -2.59
CA GLU A 84 23.45 -14.28 -1.54
C GLU A 84 24.09 -12.94 -1.93
N SER A 85 24.37 -12.75 -3.22
CA SER A 85 24.84 -11.45 -3.74
C SER A 85 23.77 -10.36 -3.75
N GLY A 86 22.51 -10.69 -3.44
CA GLY A 86 21.39 -9.75 -3.47
C GLY A 86 20.96 -9.34 -4.88
N LEU A 87 21.52 -9.97 -5.92
CA LEU A 87 21.31 -9.60 -7.32
C LEU A 87 19.85 -9.74 -7.73
N VAL A 88 19.15 -10.76 -7.21
CA VAL A 88 17.70 -10.94 -7.42
C VAL A 88 16.91 -9.74 -6.90
N ASN A 89 17.25 -9.24 -5.71
CA ASN A 89 16.57 -8.09 -5.12
C ASN A 89 16.88 -6.81 -5.91
N HIS A 90 18.14 -6.65 -6.32
CA HIS A 90 18.57 -5.52 -7.15
C HIS A 90 17.80 -5.47 -8.48
N TRP A 91 17.72 -6.58 -9.21
CA TRP A 91 16.97 -6.64 -10.47
C TRP A 91 15.47 -6.45 -10.28
N PHE A 92 14.91 -6.91 -9.17
CA PHE A 92 13.51 -6.68 -8.84
C PHE A 92 13.22 -5.20 -8.64
N LEU A 93 14.01 -4.51 -7.83
CA LEU A 93 13.88 -3.06 -7.60
C LEU A 93 14.12 -2.27 -8.89
N GLU A 94 15.12 -2.65 -9.68
CA GLU A 94 15.38 -2.02 -10.97
C GLU A 94 14.20 -2.20 -11.94
N SER A 95 13.55 -3.38 -11.95
CA SER A 95 12.36 -3.61 -12.77
C SER A 95 11.19 -2.71 -12.37
N ILE A 96 10.99 -2.49 -11.06
CA ILE A 96 9.99 -1.54 -10.55
C ILE A 96 10.33 -0.11 -11.00
N ARG A 97 11.61 0.27 -10.88
CA ARG A 97 12.10 1.60 -11.27
C ARG A 97 11.88 1.86 -12.77
N GLN A 98 12.29 0.93 -13.61
CA GLN A 98 12.10 0.98 -15.07
C GLN A 98 10.63 1.15 -15.42
N TYR A 99 9.75 0.41 -14.74
CA TYR A 99 8.32 0.51 -14.96
C TYR A 99 7.75 1.88 -14.58
N LYS A 100 8.17 2.44 -13.43
CA LYS A 100 7.78 3.79 -13.02
C LYS A 100 8.22 4.85 -14.04
N MET A 101 9.45 4.72 -14.56
CA MET A 101 9.97 5.61 -15.61
C MET A 101 9.14 5.50 -16.90
N TYR A 102 8.83 4.28 -17.33
CA TYR A 102 7.99 4.04 -18.50
C TYR A 102 6.58 4.63 -18.34
N GLN A 103 5.95 4.46 -17.17
CA GLN A 103 4.65 5.09 -16.93
C GLN A 103 4.71 6.62 -16.90
N ALA A 104 5.77 7.21 -16.36
CA ALA A 104 5.96 8.66 -16.38
C ALA A 104 6.10 9.19 -17.82
N GLU A 105 6.77 8.44 -18.70
CA GLU A 105 6.90 8.77 -20.12
C GLU A 105 5.56 8.62 -20.86
N VAL A 106 4.83 7.51 -20.65
CA VAL A 106 3.53 7.25 -21.29
C VAL A 106 2.44 8.21 -20.80
N THR A 107 2.47 8.58 -19.52
CA THR A 107 1.51 9.51 -18.89
C THR A 107 1.90 10.97 -19.06
N GLY A 108 3.02 11.25 -19.74
CA GLY A 108 3.57 12.58 -20.06
C GLY A 108 2.71 13.48 -20.97
N GLY A 109 1.38 13.37 -20.90
CA GLY A 109 0.40 14.29 -21.46
C GLY A 109 -0.48 15.02 -20.43
N TYR A 110 -0.54 14.58 -19.17
CA TYR A 110 -1.28 15.31 -18.12
C TYR A 110 -0.42 15.46 -16.86
N GLY A 111 -0.08 16.71 -16.58
CA GLY A 111 0.95 17.14 -15.65
C GLY A 111 0.95 16.46 -14.28
N THR A 112 2.10 15.88 -13.94
CA THR A 112 2.56 15.86 -12.55
C THR A 112 3.77 16.77 -12.47
N GLN A 113 3.50 18.00 -12.05
CA GLN A 113 4.48 19.02 -11.76
C GLN A 113 5.22 18.61 -10.47
N ARG A 114 6.49 18.22 -10.64
CA ARG A 114 7.60 18.58 -9.74
C ARG A 114 7.39 18.34 -8.23
N SER A 115 7.93 17.22 -7.75
CA SER A 115 8.61 17.19 -6.45
C SER A 115 9.95 16.47 -6.59
N THR A 116 10.92 17.18 -7.18
CA THR A 116 12.36 16.91 -7.03
C THR A 116 12.85 17.27 -5.62
N GLU A 117 12.09 16.91 -4.59
CA GLU A 117 12.45 17.18 -3.18
C GLU A 117 12.18 16.01 -2.22
N ASN A 118 11.65 14.88 -2.70
CA ASN A 118 11.52 13.68 -1.87
C ASN A 118 12.29 12.51 -2.50
N GLU A 119 13.61 12.48 -2.32
CA GLU A 119 14.33 11.20 -2.31
C GLU A 119 13.77 10.27 -1.20
N GLU A 120 13.08 10.82 -0.19
CA GLU A 120 12.30 10.10 0.84
C GLU A 120 10.98 9.48 0.31
N GLY A 121 10.52 9.86 -0.89
CA GLY A 121 9.30 9.30 -1.50
C GLY A 121 9.55 7.99 -2.26
N SER A 122 10.82 7.70 -2.55
CA SER A 122 11.24 6.36 -2.97
C SER A 122 11.35 5.41 -1.77
N GLU A 123 11.57 5.96 -0.57
CA GLU A 123 11.43 5.27 0.70
C GLU A 123 9.96 4.99 0.99
N SER A 124 9.01 5.92 0.87
CA SER A 124 7.61 5.62 1.29
C SER A 124 6.90 4.46 0.56
N VAL A 125 7.25 4.17 -0.70
CA VAL A 125 6.74 2.97 -1.40
C VAL A 125 7.55 1.72 -1.03
N MET A 126 8.82 1.88 -0.64
CA MET A 126 9.70 0.80 -0.22
C MET A 126 9.50 0.45 1.28
N GLU A 127 9.22 1.42 2.15
CA GLU A 127 8.74 1.36 3.54
C GLU A 127 7.31 0.81 3.61
N ALA A 128 6.45 1.09 2.63
CA ALA A 128 5.18 0.38 2.51
C ALA A 128 5.34 -1.09 2.06
N MET A 129 6.54 -1.51 1.65
CA MET A 129 6.85 -2.86 1.12
C MET A 129 7.78 -3.69 2.02
N ASP A 130 8.59 -3.05 2.85
CA ASP A 130 9.34 -3.61 3.97
C ASP A 130 8.63 -3.17 5.25
N GLY A 131 7.84 -4.09 5.82
CA GLY A 131 7.20 -3.90 7.11
C GLY A 131 8.22 -3.95 8.24
N GLU A 132 9.12 -2.97 8.28
CA GLU A 132 9.85 -2.61 9.49
C GLU A 132 9.15 -1.42 10.15
N ASP A 133 8.87 -1.60 11.44
CA ASP A 133 8.17 -0.69 12.32
C ASP A 133 8.85 0.68 12.42
N GLU A 134 8.53 1.62 11.52
CA GLU A 134 8.54 3.04 11.85
C GLU A 134 7.11 3.55 11.87
N ASN A 135 6.48 3.39 13.04
CA ASN A 135 5.23 4.04 13.41
C ASN A 135 5.42 5.58 13.50
N PHE A 136 5.79 6.23 12.41
CA PHE A 136 5.41 7.62 12.19
C PHE A 136 3.96 7.64 11.71
N VAL A 137 3.04 7.42 12.65
CA VAL A 137 1.66 7.85 12.47
C VAL A 137 1.71 9.37 12.42
N SER A 138 1.84 9.90 11.20
CA SER A 138 1.47 11.27 10.86
C SER A 138 0.09 11.52 11.49
N LEU A 139 0.06 12.33 12.55
CA LEU A 139 -1.19 12.71 13.19
C LEU A 139 -2.01 13.49 12.17
N THR A 140 -2.89 12.78 11.47
CA THR A 140 -3.87 13.40 10.59
C THR A 140 -4.75 14.33 11.43
N VAL A 141 -5.17 15.44 10.82
CA VAL A 141 -6.02 16.46 11.46
C VAL A 141 -7.26 15.84 12.11
N GLU A 142 -7.74 14.71 11.60
CA GLU A 142 -8.84 13.92 12.14
C GLU A 142 -8.64 13.49 13.61
N HIS A 143 -7.40 13.16 14.02
CA HIS A 143 -7.12 12.77 15.41
C HIS A 143 -7.23 13.97 16.36
N VAL A 144 -6.76 15.15 15.91
CA VAL A 144 -6.81 16.40 16.71
C VAL A 144 -8.21 17.04 16.68
N GLN A 145 -9.02 16.71 15.68
CA GLN A 145 -10.39 17.22 15.52
C GLN A 145 -11.29 16.93 16.73
N SER A 146 -11.10 15.79 17.38
CA SER A 146 -11.83 15.40 18.59
C SER A 146 -11.65 16.40 19.74
N VAL A 147 -10.45 16.94 19.92
CA VAL A 147 -10.13 17.94 20.96
C VAL A 147 -10.86 19.25 20.70
N PHE A 148 -10.93 19.68 19.44
CA PHE A 148 -11.67 20.87 19.05
C PHE A 148 -13.18 20.72 19.27
N TYR A 149 -13.76 19.54 19.02
CA TYR A 149 -15.18 19.29 19.30
C TYR A 149 -15.51 19.40 20.79
N ILE A 150 -14.66 18.84 21.66
CA ILE A 150 -14.84 18.94 23.11
C ILE A 150 -14.77 20.41 23.56
N LEU A 151 -13.82 21.17 23.02
CA LEU A 151 -13.69 22.61 23.30
C LEU A 151 -14.94 23.39 22.85
N CYS A 152 -15.42 23.15 21.63
CA CYS A 152 -16.65 23.78 21.12
C CYS A 152 -17.88 23.44 21.97
N MET A 153 -18.04 22.18 22.38
CA MET A 153 -19.12 21.77 23.27
C MET A 153 -19.04 22.46 24.64
N GLY A 154 -17.83 22.63 25.17
CA GLY A 154 -17.59 23.42 26.39
C GLY A 154 -18.05 24.87 26.24
N TYR A 155 -17.70 25.53 25.13
CA TYR A 155 -18.13 26.91 24.87
C TYR A 155 -19.66 27.02 24.73
N VAL A 156 -20.30 26.11 23.99
CA VAL A 156 -21.76 26.09 23.85
C VAL A 156 -22.44 25.92 25.20
N THR A 157 -21.93 25.02 26.04
CA THR A 157 -22.47 24.78 27.40
C THR A 157 -22.32 26.01 28.28
N SER A 158 -21.15 26.66 28.27
CA SER A 158 -20.92 27.91 29.01
C SER A 158 -21.86 29.02 28.57
N LEU A 159 -22.12 29.13 27.27
CA LEU A 159 -22.98 30.16 26.69
C LEU A 159 -24.45 29.90 27.07
N LEU A 160 -24.89 28.64 27.10
CA LEU A 160 -26.22 28.26 27.60
C LEU A 160 -26.40 28.58 29.08
N VAL A 161 -25.40 28.32 29.93
CA VAL A 161 -25.46 28.68 31.36
C VAL A 161 -25.58 30.19 31.52
N LEU A 162 -24.78 30.96 30.80
CA LEU A 162 -24.82 32.43 30.87
C LEU A 162 -26.17 32.99 30.41
N LEU A 163 -26.75 32.43 29.34
CA LEU A 163 -28.10 32.79 28.89
C LEU A 163 -29.16 32.45 29.94
N ALA A 164 -29.08 31.27 30.57
CA ALA A 164 -29.98 30.87 31.63
C ALA A 164 -29.89 31.82 32.84
N GLU A 165 -28.68 32.17 33.27
CA GLU A 165 -28.45 33.15 34.34
C GLU A 165 -29.05 34.52 34.00
N THR A 166 -28.85 34.98 32.77
CA THR A 166 -29.36 36.29 32.32
C THR A 166 -30.90 36.29 32.30
N CYS A 167 -31.53 35.20 31.88
CA CYS A 167 -32.98 35.02 31.90
C CYS A 167 -33.56 34.97 33.33
N VAL A 168 -32.87 34.33 34.27
CA VAL A 168 -33.29 34.31 35.68
C VAL A 168 -33.14 35.72 36.28
N TYR A 169 -32.00 36.36 36.06
CA TYR A 169 -31.72 37.70 36.57
C TYR A 169 -32.74 38.75 36.09
N THR A 170 -33.10 38.72 34.79
CA THR A 170 -34.11 39.64 34.22
C THR A 170 -35.53 39.35 34.65
N ARG A 171 -35.82 38.16 35.21
CA ARG A 171 -37.15 37.83 35.74
C ARG A 171 -37.33 38.31 37.18
N ASP A 172 -36.24 38.40 37.95
CA ASP A 172 -36.24 38.85 39.34
C ASP A 172 -36.08 40.38 39.50
N THR A 173 -35.86 41.11 38.40
CA THR A 173 -35.86 42.58 38.34
C THR A 173 -37.15 43.13 37.75
#